data_AF-A0A6D2GC08-F1
#
_entry.id   AF-A0A6D2GC08-F1
#
_cell.length_a   1.000
_cell.length_b   1.000
_cell.length_c   1.000
_cell.angle_alpha   90.00
_cell.angle_beta   90.00
_cell.angle_gamma   90.00
#
_symmetry.space_group_name_H-M   'P 1'
#
loop_
_entity.id
_entity.type
_entity.pdbx_description
1 polymer ?
#
loop_
_entity_poly.entity_id
_entity_poly.type
_entity_poly.pdbx_seq_one_letter_code
_entity_poly.pdbx_strand_id
1 'polypeptide(L)' 'MEPSKSVGQLLKEHNADVTGFIRFEVGEGIEKVETDFAAEVAAMSKQS' A
#
# COMPACT_ATOMS: atom_id res chain seq x y z
N MET A 1 -18.36 5.56 -9.77
CA MET A 1 -17.96 5.40 -8.36
C MET A 1 -18.44 6.63 -7.61
N GLU A 2 -19.35 6.44 -6.66
CA GLU A 2 -19.95 7.52 -5.89
C GLU A 2 -19.33 7.49 -4.47
N PRO A 3 -18.46 8.45 -4.11
CA PRO A 3 -17.72 8.40 -2.85
C PRO A 3 -18.61 8.70 -1.62
N SER A 4 -19.81 9.25 -1.81
CA SER A 4 -20.80 9.49 -0.77
C SER A 4 -21.53 8.22 -0.32
N LYS A 5 -21.50 7.15 -1.12
CA LYS A 5 -22.13 5.87 -0.80
C LYS A 5 -21.08 4.84 -0.39
N SER A 6 -21.39 4.07 0.65
CA SER A 6 -20.58 2.92 1.02
C SER A 6 -20.71 1.79 -0.02
N VAL A 7 -19.68 0.96 -0.14
CA VAL A 7 -19.70 -0.22 -1.03
C VAL A 7 -20.87 -1.15 -0.71
N GLY A 8 -21.27 -1.26 0.56
CA GLY A 8 -22.44 -2.04 0.96
C GLY A 8 -23.79 -1.46 0.48
N GLN A 9 -23.92 -0.13 0.37
CA GLN A 9 -25.13 0.49 -0.19
C GLN A 9 -25.23 0.23 -1.69
N LEU A 10 -24.11 0.31 -2.42
CA LEU A 10 -24.04 -0.02 -3.84
C LEU A 10 -24.48 -1.47 -4.11
N LEU A 11 -23.97 -2.42 -3.33
CA LEU A 11 -24.32 -3.84 -3.47
C LEU A 11 -25.81 -4.09 -3.23
N LYS A 12 -26.41 -3.44 -2.23
CA LYS A 12 -27.84 -3.52 -1.94
C LYS A 12 -28.71 -2.95 -3.05
N GLU A 13 -28.31 -1.82 -3.67
CA GLU A 13 -29.02 -1.23 -4.81
C GLU A 13 -29.06 -2.17 -6.02
N HIS A 14 -28.08 -3.06 -6.14
CA HIS A 14 -27.95 -4.02 -7.24
C HIS A 14 -28.37 -5.45 -6.86
N ASN A 15 -28.98 -5.67 -5.68
CA ASN A 15 -29.34 -7.01 -5.19
C ASN A 15 -28.18 -8.02 -5.29
N ALA A 16 -26.95 -7.57 -5.01
CA ALA A 16 -25.74 -8.35 -5.16
C ALA A 16 -24.98 -8.49 -3.82
N ASP A 17 -24.19 -9.55 -3.69
CA ASP A 17 -23.36 -9.83 -2.54
C ASP A 17 -21.90 -10.11 -2.95
N VAL A 18 -20.94 -9.75 -2.09
CA VAL A 18 -19.51 -10.07 -2.27
C VAL A 18 -19.19 -11.34 -1.49
N THR A 19 -18.79 -12.40 -2.19
CA THR A 19 -18.47 -13.71 -1.59
C THR A 19 -17.06 -13.78 -1.01
N GLY A 20 -16.14 -12.94 -1.48
CA GLY A 20 -14.77 -12.82 -0.96
C GLY A 20 -13.87 -12.07 -1.93
N PHE A 21 -12.80 -11.46 -1.40
CA PHE A 21 -11.73 -10.88 -2.20
C PHE A 21 -10.40 -11.01 -1.47
N ILE A 22 -9.32 -11.05 -2.24
CA ILE A 22 -7.95 -11.01 -1.74
C ILE A 22 -7.25 -9.88 -2.47
N ARG A 23 -6.57 -9.00 -1.71
CA ARG A 23 -5.75 -7.93 -2.26
C ARG A 23 -4.33 -8.15 -1.79
N PHE A 24 -3.39 -8.14 -2.73
CA PHE A 24 -1.96 -8.15 -2.42
C PHE A 24 -1.36 -6.80 -2.76
N GLU A 25 -0.44 -6.36 -1.91
CA GLU A 25 0.35 -5.17 -2.13
C GLU A 25 1.85 -5.49 -2.07
N VAL A 26 2.62 -4.90 -2.98
CA VAL A 26 4.07 -5.08 -3.00
C VAL A 26 4.64 -4.47 -1.73
N GLY A 27 5.37 -5.27 -0.95
CA GLY A 27 5.93 -4.84 0.33
C GLY A 27 4.99 -4.99 1.52
N GLU A 28 3.81 -5.59 1.36
CA GLU A 28 2.93 -5.92 2.48
C GLU A 28 3.65 -6.85 3.47
N GLY A 29 3.81 -6.40 4.72
CA GLY A 29 4.54 -7.13 5.75
C GLY A 29 6.08 -7.07 5.67
N ILE A 30 6.65 -6.30 4.73
CA ILE A 30 8.10 -6.06 4.64
C ILE A 30 8.42 -4.73 5.32
N GLU A 31 9.38 -4.73 6.26
CA GLU A 31 9.87 -3.49 6.87
C GLU A 31 10.47 -2.59 5.79
N LYS A 32 9.93 -1.37 5.68
CA LYS A 32 10.45 -0.37 4.77
C LYS A 32 11.73 0.23 5.36
N VAL A 33 12.87 -0.29 4.91
CA VAL A 33 14.17 0.29 5.26
C VAL A 33 14.27 1.68 4.64
N GLU A 34 14.43 2.70 5.48
CA GLU A 34 14.76 4.06 5.03
C GLU A 34 16.27 4.22 5.00
N THR A 35 16.81 4.58 3.83
CA THR A 35 18.24 4.76 3.60
C THR A 35 18.56 6.25 3.40
N ASP A 36 19.54 6.76 4.13
CA ASP A 36 20.05 8.13 3.96
C ASP A 36 21.20 8.15 2.96
N PHE A 37 20.89 8.64 1.76
CA PHE A 37 21.86 8.75 0.66
C PHE A 37 23.08 9.61 1.03
N ALA A 38 22.91 10.70 1.78
CA ALA A 38 24.01 11.58 2.13
C ALA A 38 24.96 10.92 3.12
N ALA A 39 24.41 10.17 4.09
CA ALA A 39 25.20 9.40 5.04
C ALA A 39 26.01 8.28 4.35
N GLU A 40 25.40 7.58 3.39
CA GLU A 40 26.07 6.53 2.61
C GLU A 40 27.22 7.08 1.76
N VAL A 41 27.01 8.19 1.06
CA VAL A 41 28.05 8.86 0.27
C VAL A 41 29.22 9.33 1.15
N ALA A 42 28.93 9.89 2.32
CA ALA A 42 29.96 10.30 3.28
C ALA A 42 30.74 9.11 3.84
N ALA A 43 30.09 7.96 4.06
CA ALA A 43 30.75 6.74 4.53
C ALA A 43 31.70 6.16 3.47
N MET A 44 31.27 6.09 2.20
CA MET A 44 32.11 5.61 1.09
C MET A 44 33.34 6.50 0.87
N SER A 45 33.18 7.82 1.00
CA SER A 45 34.27 8.79 0.78
C SER A 45 35.34 8.77 1.88
N LYS A 46 35.04 8.26 3.08
CA LYS A 46 36.00 8.12 4.19
C LYS A 46 36.83 6.84 4.13
N GLN A 47 36.43 5.86 3.33
CA GLN A 47 37.17 4.61 3.13
C GLN A 47 38.21 4.68 2.00
N SER A 48 38.26 5.81 1.27
CA SER A 48 39.26 6.08 0.21
C SER A 48 40.49 6.80 0.76
#